data_AF-A0A2E0BT74-F1
#
_entry.id   AF-A0A2E0BT74-F1
#
_cell.length_a   1.000
_cell.length_b   1.000
_cell.length_c   1.000
_cell.angle_alpha   90.00
_cell.angle_beta   90.00
_cell.angle_gamma   90.00
#
_symmetry.space_group_name_H-M   'P 1'
#
loop_
_entity.id
_entity.type
_entity.pdbx_description
1 polymer ?
#
loop_
_entity_poly.entity_id
_entity_poly.type
_entity_poly.pdbx_seq_one_letter_code
_entity_poly.pdbx_strand_id
1 'polypeptide(L)'
;MEKTQNEIIISAIEATSLLPDIPHERTRNRELSSLISLLIQNEELDKINLYLDRITDWRKPKLTANLALANLKNGNKKIAEELINEVQILVETIEGLKSGKIFATGEYKDLVETYDDFRLDRVKVAIAQYYWFFGDEENAIKWSQNVLATEKADFIKEQAESLSTTDYNSSLSINNILANGETFEGKKAAIDGYVLLYNLYYQDDEKRTQIEELIDKFESSMPVMFRIEWLHSMAISAYSFGDYDKAIDYYTEASLWIADSSFRPRLFFPLKSSNIITAKKIGLVEDARDSAILLHNEYDRVEESIYNIHRADVLCAIAECFIILEDFNKSEELYCNAFFQSEKNPNSKPRVEDLTIIISSLIKNEVEISSNLMYVMSEFIDKLGAPW
;
A
#
# COMPACT_ATOMS: atom_id res chain seq x y z
N MET A 1 -4.62 -30.75 -1.42
CA MET A 1 -3.87 -29.86 -2.32
C MET A 1 -3.60 -28.62 -1.54
N GLU A 2 -2.34 -28.27 -1.40
CA GLU A 2 -1.91 -27.00 -0.82
C GLU A 2 -2.40 -25.89 -1.77
N LYS A 3 -3.22 -24.98 -1.28
CA LYS A 3 -3.71 -23.87 -2.09
C LYS A 3 -2.58 -22.87 -2.26
N THR A 4 -2.33 -22.45 -3.50
CA THR A 4 -1.37 -21.37 -3.76
C THR A 4 -1.85 -20.04 -3.18
N GLN A 5 -0.93 -19.10 -2.92
CA GLN A 5 -1.25 -17.72 -2.54
C GLN A 5 -2.29 -17.06 -3.47
N ASN A 6 -2.27 -17.41 -4.75
CA ASN A 6 -3.23 -16.91 -5.73
C ASN A 6 -4.65 -17.41 -5.47
N GLU A 7 -4.80 -18.65 -5.01
CA GLU A 7 -6.12 -19.20 -4.72
C GLU A 7 -6.75 -18.57 -3.48
N ILE A 8 -5.95 -18.12 -2.49
CA ILE A 8 -6.48 -17.40 -1.33
C ILE A 8 -6.96 -15.99 -1.72
N ILE A 9 -6.23 -15.30 -2.60
CA ILE A 9 -6.67 -13.99 -3.14
C ILE A 9 -7.98 -14.15 -3.92
N ILE A 10 -8.06 -15.16 -4.80
CA ILE A 10 -9.28 -15.46 -5.57
C ILE A 10 -10.46 -15.75 -4.64
N SER A 11 -10.24 -16.60 -3.63
CA SER A 11 -11.29 -16.95 -2.66
C SER A 11 -11.80 -15.70 -1.92
N ALA A 12 -10.90 -14.77 -1.58
CA ALA A 12 -11.25 -13.49 -0.96
C ALA A 12 -12.00 -12.56 -1.92
N ILE A 13 -11.63 -12.52 -3.21
CA ILE A 13 -12.35 -11.75 -4.24
C ILE A 13 -13.77 -12.29 -4.40
N GLU A 14 -13.92 -13.61 -4.47
CA GLU A 14 -15.23 -14.26 -4.58
C GLU A 14 -16.11 -13.97 -3.37
N ALA A 15 -15.57 -14.10 -2.16
CA ALA A 15 -16.27 -13.73 -0.92
C ALA A 15 -16.69 -12.25 -0.92
N THR A 16 -15.76 -11.35 -1.23
CA THR A 16 -16.02 -9.90 -1.30
C THR A 16 -17.09 -9.55 -2.34
N SER A 17 -17.17 -10.31 -3.42
CA SER A 17 -18.16 -10.10 -4.49
C SER A 17 -19.58 -10.43 -4.07
N LEU A 18 -19.77 -11.14 -2.95
CA LEU A 18 -21.11 -11.43 -2.41
C LEU A 18 -21.75 -10.21 -1.74
N LEU A 19 -20.97 -9.16 -1.44
CA LEU A 19 -21.50 -7.92 -0.92
C LEU A 19 -22.44 -7.25 -1.94
N PRO A 20 -23.66 -6.85 -1.53
CA PRO A 20 -24.58 -6.17 -2.43
C PRO A 20 -24.13 -4.72 -2.69
N ASP A 21 -24.51 -4.17 -3.85
CA ASP A 21 -24.23 -2.77 -4.20
C ASP A 21 -24.87 -1.81 -3.20
N ILE A 22 -26.09 -2.10 -2.76
CA ILE A 22 -26.81 -1.21 -1.83
C ILE A 22 -26.90 -1.91 -0.46
N PRO A 23 -26.40 -1.30 0.63
CA PRO A 23 -25.69 -0.01 0.74
C PRO A 23 -24.16 -0.10 0.67
N HIS A 24 -23.59 -1.24 0.24
CA HIS A 24 -22.18 -1.57 0.46
C HIS A 24 -21.24 -1.36 -0.74
N GLU A 25 -21.71 -0.78 -1.85
CA GLU A 25 -20.95 -0.56 -3.10
C GLU A 25 -19.58 0.05 -2.83
N ARG A 26 -19.53 1.12 -2.03
CA ARG A 26 -18.26 1.80 -1.72
C ARG A 26 -17.26 0.88 -1.02
N THR A 27 -17.72 0.09 -0.05
CA THR A 27 -16.84 -0.84 0.69
C THR A 27 -16.42 -1.97 -0.24
N ARG A 28 -17.37 -2.60 -0.93
CA ARG A 28 -17.10 -3.68 -1.89
C ARG A 28 -16.08 -3.27 -2.94
N ASN A 29 -16.31 -2.16 -3.64
CA ASN A 29 -15.41 -1.69 -4.70
C ASN A 29 -14.02 -1.33 -4.15
N ARG A 30 -13.91 -0.85 -2.90
CA ARG A 30 -12.63 -0.61 -2.23
C ARG A 30 -11.88 -1.91 -1.93
N GLU A 31 -12.56 -2.88 -1.34
CA GLU A 31 -11.95 -4.17 -0.98
C GLU A 31 -11.57 -4.98 -2.24
N LEU A 32 -12.48 -5.08 -3.23
CA LEU A 32 -12.19 -5.70 -4.53
C LEU A 32 -11.00 -5.04 -5.21
N SER A 33 -10.95 -3.70 -5.22
CA SER A 33 -9.82 -2.98 -5.82
C SER A 33 -8.51 -3.27 -5.12
N SER A 34 -8.52 -3.51 -3.81
CA SER A 34 -7.31 -3.83 -3.05
C SER A 34 -6.83 -5.25 -3.38
N LEU A 35 -7.75 -6.23 -3.40
CA LEU A 35 -7.44 -7.62 -3.75
C LEU A 35 -7.01 -7.80 -5.21
N ILE A 36 -7.63 -7.09 -6.15
CA ILE A 36 -7.21 -7.09 -7.56
C ILE A 36 -5.82 -6.44 -7.70
N SER A 37 -5.52 -5.40 -6.94
CA SER A 37 -4.17 -4.80 -6.94
C SER A 37 -3.12 -5.79 -6.45
N LEU A 38 -3.44 -6.65 -5.48
CA LEU A 38 -2.56 -7.75 -5.07
C LEU A 38 -2.32 -8.75 -6.20
N LEU A 39 -3.36 -9.11 -6.99
CA LEU A 39 -3.16 -9.97 -8.17
C LEU A 39 -2.23 -9.33 -9.20
N ILE A 40 -2.35 -8.02 -9.43
CA ILE A 40 -1.44 -7.28 -10.33
C ILE A 40 0.00 -7.37 -9.81
N GLN A 41 0.21 -7.14 -8.51
CA GLN A 41 1.53 -7.18 -7.88
C GLN A 41 2.17 -8.58 -7.90
N ASN A 42 1.36 -9.64 -7.86
CA ASN A 42 1.81 -11.04 -7.95
C ASN A 42 1.84 -11.56 -9.40
N GLU A 43 1.73 -10.68 -10.40
CA GLU A 43 1.82 -11.00 -11.83
C GLU A 43 0.77 -12.02 -12.35
N GLU A 44 -0.37 -12.17 -11.66
CA GLU A 44 -1.46 -13.08 -12.03
C GLU A 44 -2.44 -12.45 -13.03
N LEU A 45 -1.90 -11.92 -14.14
CA LEU A 45 -2.61 -10.98 -15.01
C LEU A 45 -3.84 -11.59 -15.73
N ASP A 46 -3.77 -12.87 -16.10
CA ASP A 46 -4.81 -13.54 -16.90
C ASP A 46 -6.16 -13.67 -16.16
N LYS A 47 -6.14 -13.67 -14.82
CA LYS A 47 -7.33 -13.87 -13.98
C LYS A 47 -8.06 -12.57 -13.70
N ILE A 48 -7.39 -11.42 -13.85
CA ILE A 48 -7.89 -10.12 -13.40
C ILE A 48 -9.14 -9.68 -14.19
N ASN A 49 -9.16 -9.95 -15.49
CA ASN A 49 -10.29 -9.59 -16.35
C ASN A 49 -11.63 -10.21 -15.89
N LEU A 50 -11.59 -11.38 -15.23
CA LEU A 50 -12.78 -12.03 -14.70
C LEU A 50 -13.43 -11.26 -13.53
N TYR A 51 -12.68 -10.38 -12.88
CA TYR A 51 -13.09 -9.69 -11.66
C TYR A 51 -13.22 -8.17 -11.85
N LEU A 52 -12.57 -7.57 -12.85
CA LEU A 52 -12.66 -6.13 -13.12
C LEU A 52 -14.11 -5.65 -13.33
N ASP A 53 -14.94 -6.46 -14.00
CA ASP A 53 -16.34 -6.12 -14.25
C ASP A 53 -17.22 -6.09 -12.99
N ARG A 54 -16.71 -6.62 -11.85
CA ARG A 54 -17.40 -6.56 -10.56
C ARG A 54 -17.22 -5.21 -9.85
N ILE A 55 -16.31 -4.36 -10.33
CA ILE A 55 -16.11 -3.00 -9.83
C ILE A 55 -16.95 -2.05 -10.67
N THR A 56 -17.85 -1.33 -10.01
CA THR A 56 -18.86 -0.47 -10.65
C THR A 56 -18.50 1.02 -10.67
N ASP A 57 -17.39 1.41 -10.03
CA ASP A 57 -16.98 2.81 -9.91
C ASP A 57 -15.63 3.13 -10.60
N TRP A 58 -15.15 4.37 -10.40
CA TRP A 58 -13.91 4.92 -10.96
C TRP A 58 -12.65 4.08 -10.70
N ARG A 59 -12.67 3.15 -9.73
CA ARG A 59 -11.54 2.23 -9.50
C ARG A 59 -11.36 1.26 -10.66
N LYS A 60 -12.42 0.90 -11.40
CA LYS A 60 -12.33 0.01 -12.56
C LYS A 60 -11.34 0.54 -13.60
N PRO A 61 -11.54 1.73 -14.22
CA PRO A 61 -10.58 2.23 -15.21
C PRO A 61 -9.19 2.52 -14.64
N LYS A 62 -9.07 2.91 -13.36
CA LYS A 62 -7.76 3.01 -12.70
C LYS A 62 -7.04 1.65 -12.71
N LEU A 63 -7.72 0.58 -12.29
CA LEU A 63 -7.13 -0.77 -12.29
C LEU A 63 -6.87 -1.29 -13.69
N THR A 64 -7.72 -0.95 -14.67
CA THR A 64 -7.47 -1.27 -16.09
C THR A 64 -6.18 -0.61 -16.58
N ALA A 65 -5.92 0.65 -16.24
CA ALA A 65 -4.65 1.32 -16.56
C ALA A 65 -3.46 0.69 -15.83
N ASN A 66 -3.61 0.31 -14.56
CA ASN A 66 -2.57 -0.43 -13.82
C ASN A 66 -2.28 -1.80 -14.44
N LEU A 67 -3.31 -2.51 -14.90
CA LEU A 67 -3.19 -3.79 -15.61
C LEU A 67 -2.50 -3.60 -16.97
N ALA A 68 -2.77 -2.51 -17.67
CA ALA A 68 -2.07 -2.14 -18.90
C ALA A 68 -0.56 -1.94 -18.62
N LEU A 69 -0.22 -1.20 -17.57
CA LEU A 69 1.18 -1.00 -17.15
C LEU A 69 1.86 -2.33 -16.78
N ALA A 70 1.18 -3.21 -16.04
CA ALA A 70 1.71 -4.52 -15.68
C ALA A 70 1.94 -5.42 -16.92
N ASN A 71 0.99 -5.43 -17.87
CA ASN A 71 1.17 -6.13 -19.14
C ASN A 71 2.34 -5.56 -19.96
N LEU A 72 2.51 -4.24 -19.97
CA LEU A 72 3.63 -3.60 -20.64
C LEU A 72 4.98 -4.02 -20.02
N LYS A 73 5.07 -4.03 -18.68
CA LYS A 73 6.25 -4.53 -17.94
C LYS A 73 6.58 -5.98 -18.27
N ASN A 74 5.56 -6.81 -18.45
CA ASN A 74 5.70 -8.23 -18.80
C ASN A 74 5.89 -8.47 -20.31
N GLY A 75 6.00 -7.42 -21.12
CA GLY A 75 6.23 -7.52 -22.57
C GLY A 75 4.97 -7.77 -23.41
N ASN A 76 3.78 -7.84 -22.80
CA ASN A 76 2.48 -8.04 -23.44
C ASN A 76 1.94 -6.74 -24.07
N LYS A 77 2.73 -6.11 -24.95
CA LYS A 77 2.46 -4.76 -25.50
C LYS A 77 1.08 -4.61 -26.13
N LYS A 78 0.62 -5.62 -26.88
CA LYS A 78 -0.70 -5.56 -27.55
C LYS A 78 -1.85 -5.47 -26.54
N ILE A 79 -1.83 -6.30 -25.51
CA ILE A 79 -2.86 -6.28 -24.45
C ILE A 79 -2.79 -4.94 -23.71
N ALA A 80 -1.57 -4.48 -23.42
CA ALA A 80 -1.34 -3.21 -22.75
C ALA A 80 -1.91 -2.02 -23.56
N GLU A 81 -1.69 -1.99 -24.87
CA GLU A 81 -2.23 -0.98 -25.80
C GLU A 81 -3.76 -1.04 -25.87
N GLU A 82 -4.36 -2.23 -25.95
CA GLU A 82 -5.83 -2.39 -25.97
C GLU A 82 -6.47 -1.84 -24.68
N LEU A 83 -5.93 -2.23 -23.52
CA LEU A 83 -6.44 -1.79 -22.22
C LEU A 83 -6.27 -0.28 -22.00
N ILE A 84 -5.11 0.28 -22.34
CA ILE A 84 -4.90 1.72 -22.10
C ILE A 84 -5.77 2.58 -23.03
N ASN A 85 -5.99 2.14 -24.28
CA ASN A 85 -6.86 2.84 -25.22
C ASN A 85 -8.31 2.87 -24.72
N GLU A 86 -8.81 1.78 -24.14
CA GLU A 86 -10.14 1.74 -23.53
C GLU A 86 -10.28 2.82 -22.44
N VAL A 87 -9.29 2.91 -21.54
CA VAL A 87 -9.31 3.87 -20.44
C VAL A 87 -9.22 5.31 -20.95
N GLN A 88 -8.41 5.57 -21.97
CA GLN A 88 -8.29 6.91 -22.57
C GLN A 88 -9.60 7.39 -23.19
N ILE A 89 -10.26 6.53 -23.97
CA ILE A 89 -11.57 6.86 -24.58
C ILE A 89 -12.57 7.24 -23.50
N LEU A 90 -12.60 6.52 -22.38
CA LEU A 90 -13.46 6.84 -21.25
C LEU A 90 -13.13 8.22 -20.67
N VAL A 91 -11.86 8.49 -20.37
CA VAL A 91 -11.45 9.78 -19.77
C VAL A 91 -11.76 10.95 -20.71
N GLU A 92 -11.45 10.83 -22.00
CA GLU A 92 -11.76 11.86 -23.01
C GLU A 92 -13.27 12.10 -23.14
N THR A 93 -14.08 11.02 -23.03
CA THR A 93 -15.54 11.14 -23.00
C THR A 93 -16.01 11.91 -21.77
N ILE A 94 -15.48 11.61 -20.58
CA ILE A 94 -15.84 12.31 -19.33
C ILE A 94 -15.43 13.79 -19.40
N GLU A 95 -14.21 14.10 -19.87
CA GLU A 95 -13.77 15.49 -20.06
C GLU A 95 -14.62 16.23 -21.11
N GLY A 96 -15.03 15.55 -22.17
CA GLY A 96 -15.97 16.05 -23.17
C GLY A 96 -17.35 16.38 -22.58
N LEU A 97 -17.87 15.53 -21.71
CA LEU A 97 -19.13 15.77 -20.99
C LEU A 97 -19.01 16.96 -20.03
N LYS A 98 -17.95 17.00 -19.20
CA LYS A 98 -17.70 18.08 -18.23
C LYS A 98 -17.50 19.44 -18.88
N SER A 99 -16.89 19.47 -20.07
CA SER A 99 -16.68 20.71 -20.83
C SER A 99 -17.88 21.14 -21.68
N GLY A 100 -18.96 20.36 -21.69
CA GLY A 100 -20.15 20.62 -22.52
C GLY A 100 -19.93 20.38 -24.02
N LYS A 101 -18.82 19.72 -24.41
CA LYS A 101 -18.55 19.31 -25.79
C LYS A 101 -19.37 18.08 -26.20
N ILE A 102 -19.75 17.26 -25.23
CA ILE A 102 -20.61 16.08 -25.40
C ILE A 102 -21.88 16.28 -24.58
N PHE A 103 -23.05 15.94 -25.14
CA PHE A 103 -24.31 16.00 -24.43
C PHE A 103 -24.49 14.78 -23.52
N ALA A 104 -24.75 14.98 -22.23
CA ALA A 104 -25.06 13.91 -21.28
C ALA A 104 -26.48 13.37 -21.53
N THR A 105 -26.61 12.36 -22.40
CA THR A 105 -27.88 11.65 -22.66
C THR A 105 -27.69 10.14 -22.51
N GLY A 106 -28.76 9.42 -22.14
CA GLY A 106 -28.73 7.96 -21.99
C GLY A 106 -27.72 7.48 -20.95
N GLU A 107 -26.88 6.51 -21.33
CA GLU A 107 -25.87 5.84 -20.50
C GLU A 107 -24.77 6.80 -19.96
N TYR A 108 -24.63 8.00 -20.55
CA TYR A 108 -23.60 8.98 -20.14
C TYR A 108 -24.03 9.87 -18.97
N LYS A 109 -25.31 9.82 -18.56
CA LYS A 109 -25.84 10.72 -17.53
C LYS A 109 -25.17 10.51 -16.17
N ASP A 110 -24.93 9.26 -15.80
CA ASP A 110 -24.45 8.89 -14.47
C ASP A 110 -22.91 8.94 -14.37
N LEU A 111 -22.21 9.04 -15.51
CA LEU A 111 -20.74 9.15 -15.55
C LEU A 111 -20.24 10.45 -14.94
N VAL A 112 -20.93 11.57 -15.16
CA VAL A 112 -20.51 12.87 -14.60
C VAL A 112 -20.62 12.85 -13.08
N GLU A 113 -21.62 12.17 -12.53
CA GLU A 113 -21.79 12.02 -11.07
C GLU A 113 -20.81 11.01 -10.46
N THR A 114 -20.46 9.96 -11.21
CA THR A 114 -19.53 8.92 -10.76
C THR A 114 -18.08 9.42 -10.68
N TYR A 115 -17.68 10.28 -11.62
CA TYR A 115 -16.32 10.80 -11.77
C TYR A 115 -16.26 12.30 -11.43
N ASP A 116 -16.19 12.62 -10.14
CA ASP A 116 -15.73 13.94 -9.69
C ASP A 116 -14.27 14.21 -10.13
N ASP A 117 -13.79 15.45 -9.99
CA ASP A 117 -12.51 15.86 -10.56
C ASP A 117 -11.33 15.06 -9.99
N PHE A 118 -11.30 14.81 -8.67
CA PHE A 118 -10.19 14.07 -8.06
C PHE A 118 -10.21 12.57 -8.39
N ARG A 119 -11.37 11.94 -8.62
CA ARG A 119 -11.45 10.54 -9.09
C ARG A 119 -10.95 10.40 -10.51
N LEU A 120 -11.31 11.34 -11.38
CA LEU A 120 -10.81 11.36 -12.76
C LEU A 120 -9.30 11.57 -12.80
N ASP A 121 -8.80 12.47 -11.96
CA ASP A 121 -7.37 12.72 -11.77
C ASP A 121 -6.58 11.45 -11.42
N ARG A 122 -7.11 10.59 -10.55
CA ARG A 122 -6.48 9.29 -10.22
C ARG A 122 -6.37 8.34 -11.41
N VAL A 123 -7.36 8.36 -12.32
CA VAL A 123 -7.32 7.57 -13.55
C VAL A 123 -6.27 8.17 -14.50
N LYS A 124 -6.25 9.50 -14.65
CA LYS A 124 -5.27 10.22 -15.48
C LYS A 124 -3.83 9.97 -15.02
N VAL A 125 -3.60 9.93 -13.71
CA VAL A 125 -2.28 9.58 -13.14
C VAL A 125 -1.87 8.15 -13.54
N ALA A 126 -2.77 7.17 -13.46
CA ALA A 126 -2.48 5.81 -13.90
C ALA A 126 -2.16 5.73 -15.40
N ILE A 127 -2.81 6.54 -16.24
CA ILE A 127 -2.47 6.67 -17.67
C ILE A 127 -1.08 7.31 -17.84
N ALA A 128 -0.77 8.36 -17.08
CA ALA A 128 0.54 9.02 -17.13
C ALA A 128 1.67 8.06 -16.75
N GLN A 129 1.47 7.22 -15.73
CA GLN A 129 2.40 6.16 -15.32
C GLN A 129 2.67 5.15 -16.44
N TYR A 130 1.61 4.72 -17.16
CA TYR A 130 1.75 3.86 -18.33
C TYR A 130 2.68 4.48 -19.38
N TYR A 131 2.43 5.73 -19.77
CA TYR A 131 3.21 6.38 -20.81
C TYR A 131 4.63 6.71 -20.39
N TRP A 132 4.84 7.07 -19.12
CA TRP A 132 6.17 7.25 -18.56
C TRP A 132 7.00 5.97 -18.71
N PHE A 133 6.44 4.84 -18.30
CA PHE A 133 7.13 3.55 -18.42
C PHE A 133 7.32 3.12 -19.89
N PHE A 134 6.38 3.45 -20.77
CA PHE A 134 6.50 3.19 -22.21
C PHE A 134 7.62 4.02 -22.87
N GLY A 135 8.08 5.11 -22.23
CA GLY A 135 9.07 6.04 -22.76
C GLY A 135 8.47 7.17 -23.60
N ASP A 136 7.17 7.43 -23.49
CA ASP A 136 6.47 8.53 -24.14
C ASP A 136 6.21 9.66 -23.13
N GLU A 137 7.27 10.44 -22.89
CA GLU A 137 7.24 11.55 -21.95
C GLU A 137 6.20 12.62 -22.31
N GLU A 138 5.94 12.84 -23.61
CA GLU A 138 4.97 13.82 -24.08
C GLU A 138 3.55 13.45 -23.62
N ASN A 139 3.14 12.19 -23.83
CA ASN A 139 1.85 11.73 -23.35
C ASN A 139 1.80 11.61 -21.83
N ALA A 140 2.88 11.21 -21.15
CA ALA A 140 2.94 11.21 -19.69
C ALA A 140 2.70 12.62 -19.10
N ILE A 141 3.31 13.64 -19.71
CA ILE A 141 3.08 15.05 -19.34
C ILE A 141 1.65 15.46 -19.67
N LYS A 142 1.14 15.16 -20.87
CA LYS A 142 -0.25 15.47 -21.26
C LYS A 142 -1.26 14.93 -20.25
N TRP A 143 -1.15 13.66 -19.88
CA TRP A 143 -2.09 13.01 -18.98
C TRP A 143 -1.97 13.49 -17.53
N SER A 144 -0.76 13.87 -17.11
CA SER A 144 -0.57 14.51 -15.81
C SER A 144 -0.92 16.00 -15.83
N GLN A 145 -1.18 16.67 -16.95
CA GLN A 145 -1.59 18.08 -16.92
C GLN A 145 -2.93 18.30 -16.21
N ASN A 146 -3.01 19.40 -15.44
CA ASN A 146 -4.20 19.82 -14.68
C ASN A 146 -4.72 18.83 -13.63
N VAL A 147 -3.97 17.79 -13.30
CA VAL A 147 -4.25 16.90 -12.16
C VAL A 147 -3.86 17.62 -10.85
N LEU A 148 -4.64 17.43 -9.79
CA LEU A 148 -4.36 17.94 -8.45
C LEU A 148 -2.97 17.50 -7.96
N ALA A 149 -2.25 18.41 -7.30
CA ALA A 149 -0.89 18.14 -6.81
C ALA A 149 -0.85 16.95 -5.82
N THR A 150 -1.91 16.75 -5.03
CA THR A 150 -2.05 15.62 -4.11
C THR A 150 -2.11 14.27 -4.83
N GLU A 151 -2.79 14.22 -5.98
CA GLU A 151 -2.98 12.98 -6.76
C GLU A 151 -1.75 12.68 -7.64
N LYS A 152 -0.97 13.71 -8.01
CA LYS A 152 0.29 13.55 -8.76
C LYS A 152 1.48 13.10 -7.93
N ALA A 153 1.43 13.29 -6.61
CA ALA A 153 2.62 13.16 -5.75
C ALA A 153 3.30 11.79 -5.93
N ASP A 154 2.51 10.71 -5.95
CA ASP A 154 3.03 9.35 -6.15
C ASP A 154 3.64 9.14 -7.53
N PHE A 155 3.05 9.71 -8.60
CA PHE A 155 3.63 9.64 -9.94
C PHE A 155 4.95 10.40 -10.03
N ILE A 156 5.02 11.62 -9.49
CA ILE A 156 6.26 12.40 -9.49
C ILE A 156 7.34 11.70 -8.65
N LYS A 157 6.96 11.04 -7.56
CA LYS A 157 7.83 10.16 -6.79
C LYS A 157 8.39 9.04 -7.67
N GLU A 158 7.55 8.28 -8.37
CA GLU A 158 8.00 7.21 -9.28
C GLU A 158 8.95 7.73 -10.37
N GLN A 159 8.72 8.93 -10.91
CA GLN A 159 9.66 9.57 -11.83
C GLN A 159 11.02 9.81 -11.17
N ALA A 160 11.03 10.39 -9.97
CA ALA A 160 12.25 10.62 -9.20
C ALA A 160 12.98 9.31 -8.88
N GLU A 161 12.26 8.26 -8.50
CA GLU A 161 12.79 6.93 -8.23
C GLU A 161 13.41 6.31 -9.49
N SER A 162 12.75 6.42 -10.65
CA SER A 162 13.27 5.89 -11.92
C SER A 162 14.59 6.55 -12.38
N LEU A 163 14.78 7.81 -12.01
CA LEU A 163 16.01 8.56 -12.29
C LEU A 163 17.08 8.38 -11.20
N SER A 164 16.73 7.90 -10.01
CA SER A 164 17.62 7.89 -8.84
C SER A 164 18.95 7.15 -9.07
N THR A 165 18.94 6.09 -9.88
CA THR A 165 20.13 5.29 -10.21
C THR A 165 20.92 5.81 -11.40
N THR A 166 20.34 6.66 -12.24
CA THR A 166 20.94 7.12 -13.51
C THR A 166 21.31 8.60 -13.52
N ASP A 167 20.57 9.42 -12.79
CA ASP A 167 20.76 10.87 -12.68
C ASP A 167 20.36 11.38 -11.28
N TYR A 168 21.35 11.39 -10.37
CA TYR A 168 21.21 11.94 -9.02
C TYR A 168 20.64 13.36 -9.01
N ASN A 169 21.13 14.25 -9.89
CA ASN A 169 20.79 15.67 -9.85
C ASN A 169 19.34 15.90 -10.26
N SER A 170 18.88 15.20 -11.30
CA SER A 170 17.49 15.27 -11.74
C SER A 170 16.54 14.69 -10.68
N SER A 171 16.87 13.53 -10.10
CA SER A 171 16.08 12.94 -9.01
C SER A 171 16.01 13.86 -7.78
N LEU A 172 17.14 14.42 -7.35
CA LEU A 172 17.20 15.38 -6.25
C LEU A 172 16.39 16.65 -6.54
N SER A 173 16.47 17.18 -7.77
CA SER A 173 15.72 18.36 -8.18
C SER A 173 14.20 18.12 -8.12
N ILE A 174 13.73 16.96 -8.57
CA ILE A 174 12.31 16.59 -8.51
C ILE A 174 11.86 16.51 -7.04
N ASN A 175 12.62 15.84 -6.18
CA ASN A 175 12.31 15.75 -4.75
C ASN A 175 12.30 17.14 -4.08
N ASN A 176 13.22 18.04 -4.44
CA ASN A 176 13.21 19.41 -3.95
C ASN A 176 11.96 20.18 -4.37
N ILE A 177 11.45 20.00 -5.59
CA ILE A 177 10.18 20.63 -6.02
C ILE A 177 9.03 20.13 -5.14
N LEU A 178 8.97 18.81 -4.90
CA LEU A 178 7.94 18.20 -4.05
C LEU A 178 8.03 18.66 -2.58
N ALA A 179 9.23 18.72 -2.00
CA ALA A 179 9.47 19.11 -0.61
C ALA A 179 9.08 20.57 -0.32
N ASN A 180 9.33 21.46 -1.28
CA ASN A 180 8.96 22.87 -1.19
C ASN A 180 7.49 23.14 -1.58
N GLY A 181 6.77 22.12 -2.04
CA GLY A 181 5.33 22.19 -2.31
C GLY A 181 4.49 22.40 -1.04
N GLU A 182 3.23 22.76 -1.23
CA GLU A 182 2.29 23.03 -0.13
C GLU A 182 1.54 21.78 0.34
N THR A 183 1.57 20.69 -0.44
CA THR A 183 0.79 19.48 -0.14
C THR A 183 1.53 18.55 0.83
N PHE A 184 0.76 17.92 1.71
CA PHE A 184 1.26 16.91 2.62
C PHE A 184 1.85 15.71 1.86
N GLU A 185 1.12 15.23 0.85
CA GLU A 185 1.50 14.10 0.00
C GLU A 185 2.79 14.39 -0.76
N GLY A 186 2.97 15.62 -1.26
CA GLY A 186 4.20 16.05 -1.94
C GLY A 186 5.40 16.02 -1.00
N LYS A 187 5.28 16.56 0.22
CA LYS A 187 6.36 16.52 1.21
C LYS A 187 6.71 15.10 1.64
N LYS A 188 5.71 14.25 1.87
CA LYS A 188 5.93 12.84 2.17
C LYS A 188 6.68 12.16 1.03
N ALA A 189 6.22 12.33 -0.21
CA ALA A 189 6.85 11.77 -1.40
C ALA A 189 8.31 12.23 -1.56
N ALA A 190 8.59 13.50 -1.30
CA ALA A 190 9.94 14.04 -1.37
C ALA A 190 10.89 13.41 -0.35
N ILE A 191 10.45 13.26 0.90
CA ILE A 191 11.29 12.67 1.96
C ILE A 191 11.48 11.16 1.74
N ASP A 192 10.44 10.45 1.28
CA ASP A 192 10.60 9.07 0.81
C ASP A 192 11.69 8.98 -0.29
N GLY A 193 11.68 9.94 -1.23
CA GLY A 193 12.69 10.06 -2.28
C GLY A 193 14.10 10.38 -1.75
N TYR A 194 14.21 11.26 -0.75
CA TYR A 194 15.49 11.54 -0.08
C TYR A 194 16.03 10.29 0.64
N VAL A 195 15.19 9.54 1.35
CA VAL A 195 15.57 8.28 2.01
C VAL A 195 16.03 7.23 0.98
N LEU A 196 15.40 7.16 -0.19
CA LEU A 196 15.89 6.31 -1.29
C LEU A 196 17.28 6.75 -1.77
N LEU A 197 17.48 8.05 -2.00
CA LEU A 197 18.78 8.59 -2.42
C LEU A 197 19.85 8.36 -1.35
N TYR A 198 19.50 8.48 -0.07
CA TYR A 198 20.38 8.17 1.06
C TYR A 198 20.93 6.76 0.97
N ASN A 199 20.05 5.79 0.68
CA ASN A 199 20.44 4.40 0.49
C ASN A 199 21.33 4.21 -0.75
N LEU A 200 20.94 4.76 -1.91
CA LEU A 200 21.67 4.54 -3.16
C LEU A 200 23.06 5.18 -3.18
N TYR A 201 23.22 6.33 -2.53
CA TYR A 201 24.45 7.11 -2.50
C TYR A 201 25.14 7.09 -1.14
N TYR A 202 24.87 6.09 -0.31
CA TYR A 202 25.38 6.00 1.07
C TYR A 202 26.92 6.10 1.17
N GLN A 203 27.64 5.52 0.21
CA GLN A 203 29.10 5.52 0.16
C GLN A 203 29.71 6.85 -0.32
N ASP A 204 28.89 7.77 -0.83
CA ASP A 204 29.29 9.11 -1.26
C ASP A 204 29.03 10.10 -0.13
N ASP A 205 30.07 10.42 0.65
CA ASP A 205 29.96 11.20 1.89
C ASP A 205 29.33 12.59 1.69
N GLU A 206 29.66 13.27 0.59
CA GLU A 206 29.13 14.60 0.27
C GLU A 206 27.63 14.52 -0.02
N LYS A 207 27.21 13.58 -0.86
CA LYS A 207 25.78 13.38 -1.17
C LYS A 207 25.00 12.89 0.04
N ARG A 208 25.54 11.91 0.78
CA ARG A 208 24.91 11.38 1.98
C ARG A 208 24.64 12.49 2.99
N THR A 209 25.63 13.33 3.28
CA THR A 209 25.50 14.46 4.21
C THR A 209 24.46 15.47 3.71
N GLN A 210 24.50 15.83 2.43
CA GLN A 210 23.49 16.72 1.83
C GLN A 210 22.06 16.17 1.99
N ILE A 211 21.88 14.86 1.80
CA ILE A 211 20.57 14.20 1.90
C ILE A 211 20.09 14.17 3.36
N GLU A 212 20.96 13.85 4.32
CA GLU A 212 20.64 13.91 5.76
C GLU A 212 20.15 15.31 6.14
N GLU A 213 20.87 16.37 5.75
CA GLU A 213 20.47 17.76 6.01
C GLU A 213 19.10 18.11 5.40
N LEU A 214 18.76 17.56 4.23
CA LEU A 214 17.46 17.78 3.59
C LEU A 214 16.35 17.04 4.33
N ILE A 215 16.58 15.80 4.75
CA ILE A 215 15.62 15.03 5.55
C ILE A 215 15.31 15.81 6.83
N ASP A 216 16.32 16.15 7.63
CA ASP A 216 16.22 16.90 8.89
C ASP A 216 15.42 18.21 8.72
N LYS A 217 15.71 18.94 7.65
CA LYS A 217 15.04 20.20 7.34
C LYS A 217 13.52 20.03 7.16
N PHE A 218 13.10 19.02 6.39
CA PHE A 218 11.70 18.88 5.99
C PHE A 218 10.87 18.00 6.93
N GLU A 219 11.50 17.05 7.63
CA GLU A 219 10.80 16.12 8.51
C GLU A 219 10.10 16.80 9.69
N SER A 220 10.63 17.92 10.18
CA SER A 220 10.08 18.67 11.33
C SER A 220 8.62 19.13 11.15
N SER A 221 8.13 19.21 9.90
CA SER A 221 6.73 19.53 9.58
C SER A 221 5.81 18.32 9.45
N MET A 222 6.38 17.12 9.51
CA MET A 222 5.69 15.86 9.23
C MET A 222 5.23 15.18 10.52
N PRO A 223 4.10 14.44 10.51
CA PRO A 223 3.68 13.65 11.66
C PRO A 223 4.73 12.61 12.07
N VAL A 224 4.88 12.40 13.38
CA VAL A 224 5.93 11.56 13.98
C VAL A 224 5.98 10.13 13.43
N MET A 225 4.84 9.53 13.06
CA MET A 225 4.80 8.18 12.49
C MET A 225 5.59 8.03 11.19
N PHE A 226 5.57 9.05 10.32
CA PHE A 226 6.34 9.00 9.07
C PHE A 226 7.83 9.15 9.34
N ARG A 227 8.19 9.98 10.32
CA ARG A 227 9.58 10.14 10.72
C ARG A 227 10.17 8.86 11.32
N ILE A 228 9.37 8.14 12.12
CA ILE A 228 9.72 6.79 12.62
C ILE A 228 10.01 5.84 11.45
N GLU A 229 9.14 5.81 10.42
CA GLU A 229 9.32 4.96 9.24
C GLU A 229 10.58 5.31 8.43
N TRP A 230 10.90 6.61 8.30
CA TRP A 230 12.13 7.07 7.65
C TRP A 230 13.38 6.68 8.44
N LEU A 231 13.38 6.86 9.76
CA LEU A 231 14.45 6.41 10.64
C LEU A 231 14.67 4.89 10.53
N HIS A 232 13.59 4.09 10.48
CA HIS A 232 13.69 2.64 10.25
C HIS A 232 14.37 2.31 8.92
N SER A 233 13.99 3.01 7.86
CA SER A 233 14.58 2.83 6.52
C SER A 233 16.06 3.23 6.49
N MET A 234 16.41 4.36 7.09
CA MET A 234 17.79 4.84 7.20
C MET A 234 18.66 3.93 8.07
N ALA A 235 18.11 3.35 9.14
CA ALA A 235 18.79 2.35 9.98
C ALA A 235 19.16 1.10 9.17
N ILE A 236 18.22 0.58 8.36
CA ILE A 236 18.46 -0.58 7.49
C ILE A 236 19.53 -0.24 6.43
N SER A 237 19.46 0.94 5.82
CA SER A 237 20.47 1.41 4.87
C SER A 237 21.86 1.46 5.50
N ALA A 238 22.01 2.17 6.61
CA ALA A 238 23.29 2.29 7.32
C ALA A 238 23.90 0.92 7.66
N TYR A 239 23.07 0.01 8.18
CA TYR A 239 23.50 -1.35 8.51
C TYR A 239 23.97 -2.13 7.26
N SER A 240 23.25 -2.02 6.13
CA SER A 240 23.60 -2.71 4.88
C SER A 240 24.95 -2.28 4.30
N PHE A 241 25.41 -1.08 4.64
CA PHE A 241 26.72 -0.54 4.25
C PHE A 241 27.79 -0.66 5.33
N GLY A 242 27.50 -1.34 6.44
CA GLY A 242 28.44 -1.62 7.52
C GLY A 242 28.62 -0.50 8.55
N ASP A 243 27.81 0.56 8.51
CA ASP A 243 27.80 1.62 9.52
C ASP A 243 26.84 1.25 10.66
N TYR A 244 27.32 0.36 11.53
CA TYR A 244 26.52 -0.21 12.60
C TYR A 244 26.16 0.81 13.69
N ASP A 245 27.05 1.75 13.99
CA ASP A 245 26.81 2.76 15.00
C ASP A 245 25.67 3.68 14.56
N LYS A 246 25.72 4.19 13.32
CA LYS A 246 24.65 5.04 12.77
C LYS A 246 23.32 4.29 12.65
N ALA A 247 23.37 3.00 12.29
CA ALA A 247 22.16 2.16 12.26
C ALA A 247 21.49 2.04 13.63
N ILE A 248 22.29 1.85 14.69
CA ILE A 248 21.81 1.78 16.07
C ILE A 248 21.25 3.14 16.51
N ASP A 249 21.88 4.25 16.15
CA ASP A 249 21.41 5.60 16.48
C ASP A 249 20.00 5.85 15.91
N TYR A 250 19.80 5.63 14.62
CA TYR A 250 18.48 5.80 13.98
C TYR A 250 17.41 4.88 14.57
N TYR A 251 17.76 3.61 14.84
CA TYR A 251 16.86 2.66 15.49
C TYR A 251 16.47 3.11 16.91
N THR A 252 17.44 3.60 17.68
CA THR A 252 17.23 4.05 19.06
C THR A 252 16.35 5.29 19.10
N GLU A 253 16.58 6.25 18.21
CA GLU A 253 15.75 7.45 18.09
C GLU A 253 14.30 7.10 17.74
N ALA A 254 14.08 6.22 16.76
CA ALA A 254 12.74 5.74 16.42
C ALA A 254 12.07 5.04 17.60
N SER A 255 12.83 4.22 18.35
CA SER A 255 12.35 3.53 19.54
C SER A 255 11.93 4.49 20.66
N LEU A 256 12.69 5.57 20.88
CA LEU A 256 12.37 6.62 21.84
C LEU A 256 11.09 7.36 21.47
N TRP A 257 10.93 7.73 20.21
CA TRP A 257 9.68 8.37 19.76
C TRP A 257 8.46 7.49 19.93
N ILE A 258 8.58 6.18 19.71
CA ILE A 258 7.48 5.24 19.98
C ILE A 258 7.16 5.17 21.48
N ALA A 259 8.18 5.17 22.34
CA ALA A 259 8.01 5.07 23.80
C ALA A 259 7.43 6.36 24.42
N ASP A 260 7.88 7.52 23.96
CA ASP A 260 7.48 8.83 24.51
C ASP A 260 6.10 9.28 24.00
N SER A 261 5.62 8.68 22.90
CA SER A 261 4.34 9.04 22.28
C SER A 261 3.16 8.27 22.86
N SER A 262 2.08 8.98 23.18
CA SER A 262 0.80 8.37 23.62
C SER A 262 -0.05 7.91 22.42
N PHE A 263 0.48 7.00 21.61
CA PHE A 263 -0.24 6.47 20.45
C PHE A 263 -1.45 5.62 20.88
N ARG A 264 -2.54 5.73 20.11
CA ARG A 264 -3.66 4.79 20.23
C ARG A 264 -3.20 3.40 19.77
N PRO A 265 -3.80 2.30 20.27
CA PRO A 265 -3.40 0.94 19.88
C PRO A 265 -3.26 0.73 18.37
N ARG A 266 -4.22 1.24 17.57
CA ARG A 266 -4.19 1.13 16.10
C ARG A 266 -2.91 1.71 15.46
N LEU A 267 -2.26 2.70 16.07
CA LEU A 267 -0.98 3.25 15.59
C LEU A 267 0.21 2.65 16.33
N PHE A 268 0.08 2.43 17.64
CA PHE A 268 1.16 1.91 18.48
C PHE A 268 1.66 0.55 18.01
N PHE A 269 0.75 -0.42 17.80
CA PHE A 269 1.13 -1.78 17.45
C PHE A 269 1.85 -1.85 16.10
N PRO A 270 1.32 -1.29 15.00
CA PRO A 270 2.06 -1.27 13.72
C PRO A 270 3.43 -0.59 13.80
N LEU A 271 3.55 0.56 14.48
CA LEU A 271 4.83 1.25 14.62
C LEU A 271 5.83 0.43 15.45
N LYS A 272 5.39 -0.17 16.55
CA LYS A 272 6.24 -1.01 17.39
C LYS A 272 6.64 -2.30 16.66
N SER A 273 5.74 -2.90 15.88
CA SER A 273 6.05 -4.03 15.01
C SER A 273 7.10 -3.69 13.96
N SER A 274 6.95 -2.56 13.26
CA SER A 274 7.96 -2.07 12.31
C SER A 274 9.33 -1.86 12.97
N ASN A 275 9.34 -1.36 14.21
CA ASN A 275 10.56 -1.19 15.00
C ASN A 275 11.22 -2.54 15.34
N ILE A 276 10.44 -3.55 15.68
CA ILE A 276 10.93 -4.92 15.96
C ILE A 276 11.51 -5.57 14.70
N ILE A 277 10.80 -5.44 13.58
CA ILE A 277 11.26 -5.92 12.27
C ILE A 277 12.59 -5.23 11.89
N THR A 278 12.68 -3.92 12.11
CA THR A 278 13.90 -3.15 11.90
C THR A 278 15.04 -3.67 12.78
N ALA A 279 14.82 -3.86 14.09
CA ALA A 279 15.81 -4.42 15.02
C ALA A 279 16.40 -5.74 14.51
N LYS A 280 15.54 -6.67 14.07
CA LYS A 280 15.97 -7.95 13.48
C LYS A 280 16.79 -7.74 12.20
N LYS A 281 16.37 -6.84 11.31
CA LYS A 281 17.09 -6.52 10.06
C LYS A 281 18.47 -5.90 10.29
N ILE A 282 18.65 -5.14 11.38
CA ILE A 282 19.94 -4.55 11.77
C ILE A 282 20.73 -5.43 12.78
N GLY A 283 20.41 -6.72 12.89
CA GLY A 283 21.19 -7.67 13.67
C GLY A 283 20.91 -7.72 15.19
N LEU A 284 19.97 -6.92 15.69
CA LEU A 284 19.54 -6.92 17.10
C LEU A 284 18.50 -8.03 17.36
N VAL A 285 18.89 -9.28 17.12
CA VAL A 285 17.97 -10.43 17.06
C VAL A 285 17.30 -10.72 18.41
N GLU A 286 18.05 -10.73 19.50
CA GLU A 286 17.50 -11.04 20.83
C GLU A 286 16.56 -9.93 21.32
N ASP A 287 16.94 -8.65 21.14
CA ASP A 287 16.09 -7.51 21.46
C ASP A 287 14.77 -7.53 20.66
N ALA A 288 14.83 -7.94 19.39
CA ALA A 288 13.66 -8.10 18.55
C ALA A 288 12.73 -9.23 19.06
N ARG A 289 13.30 -10.38 19.47
CA ARG A 289 12.53 -11.50 20.04
C ARG A 289 11.83 -11.12 21.33
N ASP A 290 12.57 -10.55 22.27
CA ASP A 290 12.03 -10.12 23.56
C ASP A 290 10.95 -9.05 23.36
N SER A 291 11.19 -8.09 22.46
CA SER A 291 10.21 -7.05 22.12
C SER A 291 8.95 -7.60 21.46
N ALA A 292 9.03 -8.64 20.61
CA ALA A 292 7.86 -9.27 19.99
C ALA A 292 6.98 -9.97 21.03
N ILE A 293 7.59 -10.68 21.98
CA ILE A 293 6.89 -11.32 23.10
C ILE A 293 6.21 -10.26 23.98
N LEU A 294 6.93 -9.19 24.32
CA LEU A 294 6.37 -8.08 25.10
C LEU A 294 5.23 -7.38 24.37
N LEU A 295 5.33 -7.17 23.05
CA LEU A 295 4.27 -6.58 22.25
C LEU A 295 3.03 -7.47 22.23
N HIS A 296 3.18 -8.78 22.09
CA HIS A 296 2.06 -9.71 22.18
C HIS A 296 1.39 -9.69 23.57
N ASN A 297 2.18 -9.70 24.65
CA ASN A 297 1.64 -9.60 26.01
C ASN A 297 0.90 -8.25 26.24
N GLU A 298 1.38 -7.18 25.63
CA GLU A 298 0.72 -5.88 25.67
C GLU A 298 -0.62 -5.91 24.94
N TYR A 299 -0.73 -6.63 23.82
CA TYR A 299 -2.02 -6.87 23.15
C TYR A 299 -3.00 -7.56 24.09
N ASP A 300 -2.61 -8.68 24.70
CA ASP A 300 -3.46 -9.42 25.62
C ASP A 300 -3.96 -8.54 26.78
N ARG A 301 -3.08 -7.66 27.28
CA ARG A 301 -3.41 -6.72 28.35
C ARG A 301 -4.45 -5.68 27.94
N VAL A 302 -4.43 -5.22 26.69
CA VAL A 302 -5.26 -4.10 26.22
C VAL A 302 -6.35 -4.49 25.23
N GLU A 303 -6.49 -5.78 24.89
CA GLU A 303 -7.41 -6.32 23.87
C GLU A 303 -8.82 -5.71 23.99
N GLU A 304 -9.38 -5.72 25.20
CA GLU A 304 -10.75 -5.24 25.46
C GLU A 304 -10.91 -3.74 25.16
N SER A 305 -9.84 -2.95 25.28
CA SER A 305 -9.84 -1.52 24.99
C SER A 305 -9.64 -1.20 23.50
N ILE A 306 -9.16 -2.16 22.71
CA ILE A 306 -9.03 -2.02 21.26
C ILE A 306 -10.42 -2.19 20.65
N TYR A 307 -10.89 -1.15 19.96
CA TYR A 307 -12.08 -1.25 19.13
C TYR A 307 -11.98 -2.47 18.22
N ASN A 308 -12.98 -3.35 18.26
CA ASN A 308 -12.96 -4.63 17.56
C ASN A 308 -12.60 -4.54 16.07
N ILE A 309 -13.07 -3.49 15.37
CA ILE A 309 -12.74 -3.20 13.97
C ILE A 309 -11.26 -2.94 13.68
N HIS A 310 -10.40 -2.89 14.70
CA HIS A 310 -8.96 -2.68 14.59
C HIS A 310 -8.14 -3.86 15.11
N ARG A 311 -8.78 -4.91 15.67
CA ARG A 311 -8.06 -6.02 16.29
C ARG A 311 -7.34 -6.89 15.27
N ALA A 312 -7.94 -7.11 14.10
CA ALA A 312 -7.32 -7.86 13.01
C ALA A 312 -6.05 -7.16 12.51
N ASP A 313 -6.14 -5.86 12.22
CA ASP A 313 -5.03 -4.98 11.82
C ASP A 313 -3.87 -5.05 12.83
N VAL A 314 -4.17 -4.91 14.12
CA VAL A 314 -3.18 -5.03 15.20
C VAL A 314 -2.55 -6.43 15.27
N LEU A 315 -3.36 -7.49 15.20
CA LEU A 315 -2.85 -8.86 15.27
C LEU A 315 -1.99 -9.22 14.06
N CYS A 316 -2.35 -8.76 12.85
CA CYS A 316 -1.52 -8.92 11.67
C CYS A 316 -0.15 -8.29 11.87
N ALA A 317 -0.09 -7.04 12.36
CA ALA A 317 1.19 -6.38 12.63
C ALA A 317 2.07 -7.16 13.64
N ILE A 318 1.47 -7.80 14.66
CA ILE A 318 2.22 -8.64 15.60
C ILE A 318 2.68 -9.94 14.91
N ALA A 319 1.82 -10.58 14.11
CA ALA A 319 2.15 -11.80 13.38
C ALA A 319 3.33 -11.59 12.42
N GLU A 320 3.38 -10.46 11.72
CA GLU A 320 4.49 -10.05 10.85
C GLU A 320 5.85 -10.03 11.57
N CYS A 321 5.88 -9.67 12.86
CA CYS A 321 7.11 -9.75 13.66
C CYS A 321 7.59 -11.19 13.80
N PHE A 322 6.68 -12.11 14.12
CA PHE A 322 7.03 -13.52 14.32
C PHE A 322 7.43 -14.21 13.02
N ILE A 323 6.91 -13.77 11.87
CA ILE A 323 7.40 -14.22 10.55
C ILE A 323 8.88 -13.88 10.37
N ILE A 324 9.23 -12.60 10.56
CA ILE A 324 10.62 -12.12 10.40
C ILE A 324 11.57 -12.73 11.45
N LEU A 325 11.04 -13.18 12.58
CA LEU A 325 11.77 -13.90 13.63
C LEU A 325 11.80 -15.43 13.43
N GLU A 326 11.21 -15.93 12.34
CA GLU A 326 11.14 -17.36 11.97
C GLU A 326 10.34 -18.23 12.97
N ASP A 327 9.44 -17.62 13.75
CA ASP A 327 8.47 -18.32 14.60
C ASP A 327 7.13 -18.45 13.87
N PHE A 328 7.12 -19.31 12.86
CA PHE A 328 5.95 -19.52 11.99
C PHE A 328 4.74 -20.05 12.74
N ASN A 329 4.94 -20.84 13.80
CA ASN A 329 3.85 -21.35 14.63
C ASN A 329 3.13 -20.21 15.36
N LYS A 330 3.89 -19.28 15.98
CA LYS A 330 3.30 -18.14 16.67
C LYS A 330 2.64 -17.17 15.69
N SER A 331 3.26 -16.96 14.52
CA SER A 331 2.65 -16.19 13.43
C SER A 331 1.30 -16.78 13.01
N GLU A 332 1.23 -18.09 12.75
CA GLU A 332 -0.01 -18.75 12.38
C GLU A 332 -1.08 -18.61 13.46
N GLU A 333 -0.72 -18.83 14.74
CA GLU A 333 -1.62 -18.63 15.89
C GLU A 333 -2.25 -17.24 15.88
N LEU A 334 -1.45 -16.21 15.60
CA LEU A 334 -1.89 -14.81 15.56
C LEU A 334 -2.79 -14.50 14.37
N TYR A 335 -2.50 -15.05 13.18
CA TYR A 335 -3.40 -14.91 12.03
C TYR A 335 -4.73 -15.63 12.26
N CYS A 336 -4.71 -16.84 12.84
CA CYS A 336 -5.93 -17.52 13.23
C CYS A 336 -6.74 -16.70 14.26
N ASN A 337 -6.06 -16.08 15.24
CA ASN A 337 -6.69 -15.17 16.18
C ASN A 337 -7.24 -13.91 15.48
N ALA A 338 -6.56 -13.38 14.46
CA ALA A 338 -7.03 -12.24 13.69
C ALA A 338 -8.38 -12.55 13.00
N PHE A 339 -8.51 -13.72 12.37
CA PHE A 339 -9.79 -14.18 11.84
C PHE A 339 -10.85 -14.31 12.94
N PHE A 340 -10.52 -14.92 14.08
CA PHE A 340 -11.45 -15.08 15.19
C PHE A 340 -11.94 -13.74 15.77
N GLN A 341 -11.04 -12.76 15.94
CA GLN A 341 -11.41 -11.42 16.42
C GLN A 341 -12.26 -10.65 15.40
N SER A 342 -12.06 -10.92 14.10
CA SER A 342 -12.85 -10.33 13.02
C SER A 342 -14.32 -10.79 13.04
N GLU A 343 -14.62 -11.93 13.68
CA GLU A 343 -16.00 -12.38 13.92
C GLU A 343 -16.69 -11.60 15.06
N LYS A 344 -15.92 -11.02 15.99
CA LYS A 344 -16.43 -10.28 17.17
C LYS A 344 -16.80 -8.82 16.83
N ASN A 345 -17.61 -8.61 15.80
CA ASN A 345 -18.11 -7.29 15.37
C ASN A 345 -19.40 -6.89 16.14
N PRO A 346 -19.74 -5.60 16.41
CA PRO A 346 -20.93 -5.24 17.19
C PRO A 346 -22.25 -5.63 16.50
N ASN A 347 -22.20 -5.86 15.18
CA ASN A 347 -23.34 -6.33 14.38
C ASN A 347 -23.40 -7.88 14.28
N SER A 348 -22.57 -8.60 15.06
CA SER A 348 -22.49 -10.07 15.10
C SER A 348 -22.18 -10.72 13.75
N LYS A 349 -21.42 -10.04 12.88
CA LYS A 349 -21.06 -10.52 11.55
C LYS A 349 -19.59 -10.28 11.23
N PRO A 350 -18.91 -11.25 10.59
CA PRO A 350 -17.56 -11.05 10.07
C PRO A 350 -17.48 -9.83 9.13
N ARG A 351 -16.29 -9.22 9.04
CA ARG A 351 -16.05 -8.04 8.18
C ARG A 351 -15.18 -8.40 7.00
N VAL A 352 -15.61 -7.99 5.81
CA VAL A 352 -14.82 -8.18 4.59
C VAL A 352 -13.51 -7.41 4.62
N GLU A 353 -13.48 -6.26 5.31
CA GLU A 353 -12.27 -5.44 5.39
C GLU A 353 -11.16 -6.15 6.16
N ASP A 354 -11.55 -6.90 7.19
CA ASP A 354 -10.58 -7.66 7.99
C ASP A 354 -10.07 -8.87 7.18
N LEU A 355 -10.90 -9.49 6.31
CA LEU A 355 -10.43 -10.47 5.33
C LEU A 355 -9.38 -9.85 4.39
N THR A 356 -9.66 -8.68 3.80
CA THR A 356 -8.70 -8.01 2.91
C THR A 356 -7.38 -7.72 3.64
N ILE A 357 -7.43 -7.23 4.88
CA ILE A 357 -6.24 -6.92 5.68
C ILE A 357 -5.42 -8.19 5.93
N ILE A 358 -6.05 -9.26 6.40
CA ILE A 358 -5.36 -10.52 6.72
C ILE A 358 -4.75 -11.12 5.45
N ILE A 359 -5.49 -11.19 4.35
CA ILE A 359 -4.98 -11.72 3.07
C ILE A 359 -3.83 -10.87 2.55
N SER A 360 -3.95 -9.53 2.60
CA SER A 360 -2.85 -8.64 2.18
C SER A 360 -1.58 -8.90 2.98
N SER A 361 -1.71 -9.08 4.30
CA SER A 361 -0.60 -9.38 5.21
C SER A 361 0.04 -10.74 4.89
N LEU A 362 -0.77 -11.78 4.69
CA LEU A 362 -0.28 -13.13 4.34
C LEU A 362 0.51 -13.13 3.02
N ILE A 363 -0.03 -12.47 2.00
CA ILE A 363 0.60 -12.39 0.67
C ILE A 363 1.89 -11.58 0.72
N LYS A 364 1.85 -10.37 1.30
CA LYS A 364 3.00 -9.46 1.37
C LYS A 364 4.20 -10.07 2.10
N ASN A 365 3.95 -10.93 3.09
CA ASN A 365 4.99 -11.57 3.90
C ASN A 365 5.27 -13.01 3.47
N GLU A 366 4.78 -13.41 2.29
CA GLU A 366 4.99 -14.74 1.69
C GLU A 366 4.68 -15.91 2.63
N VAL A 367 3.61 -15.80 3.42
CA VAL A 367 3.29 -16.79 4.46
C VAL A 367 2.86 -18.11 3.82
N GLU A 368 3.45 -19.21 4.29
CA GLU A 368 3.02 -20.56 3.93
C GLU A 368 1.63 -20.84 4.49
N ILE A 369 0.69 -21.23 3.62
CA ILE A 369 -0.71 -21.43 4.00
C ILE A 369 -0.91 -22.87 4.47
N SER A 370 -0.78 -23.07 5.78
CA SER A 370 -1.02 -24.36 6.40
C SER A 370 -2.48 -24.83 6.23
N SER A 371 -2.71 -26.14 6.44
CA SER A 371 -4.07 -26.69 6.40
C SER A 371 -4.99 -26.08 7.46
N ASN A 372 -4.45 -25.69 8.61
CA ASN A 372 -5.23 -25.09 9.69
C ASN A 372 -5.59 -23.64 9.37
N LEU A 373 -4.64 -22.83 8.90
CA LEU A 373 -4.92 -21.46 8.46
C LEU A 373 -5.93 -21.44 7.29
N MET A 374 -5.78 -22.37 6.35
CA MET A 374 -6.73 -22.56 5.24
C MET A 374 -8.14 -22.89 5.77
N TYR A 375 -8.24 -23.81 6.74
CA TYR A 375 -9.51 -24.17 7.35
C TYR A 375 -10.18 -22.97 8.03
N VAL A 376 -9.44 -22.24 8.87
CA VAL A 376 -9.95 -21.04 9.56
C VAL A 376 -10.41 -19.97 8.58
N MET A 377 -9.64 -19.72 7.52
CA MET A 377 -10.01 -18.76 6.47
C MET A 377 -11.27 -19.19 5.72
N SER A 378 -11.40 -20.47 5.35
CA SER A 378 -12.60 -20.99 4.69
C SER A 378 -13.84 -20.86 5.58
N GLU A 379 -13.75 -21.23 6.85
CA GLU A 379 -14.85 -21.04 7.82
C GLU A 379 -15.24 -19.57 7.96
N PHE A 380 -14.26 -18.66 7.96
CA PHE A 380 -14.51 -17.23 7.98
C PHE A 380 -15.25 -16.75 6.73
N ILE A 381 -14.80 -17.19 5.54
CA ILE A 381 -15.41 -16.86 4.26
C ILE A 381 -16.86 -17.37 4.19
N ASP A 382 -17.12 -18.60 4.64
CA ASP A 382 -18.46 -19.18 4.65
C ASP A 382 -19.43 -18.39 5.55
N LYS A 383 -18.90 -17.82 6.65
CA LYS A 383 -19.66 -16.96 7.56
C LYS A 383 -19.89 -15.53 7.04
N LEU A 384 -19.10 -15.06 6.06
CA LEU A 384 -19.40 -13.79 5.37
C LEU A 384 -20.75 -13.93 4.65
N GLY A 385 -20.86 -14.94 3.76
CA GLY A 385 -22.10 -15.54 3.23
C GLY A 385 -23.21 -14.60 2.71
N ALA A 386 -23.65 -14.78 1.46
CA ALA A 386 -24.72 -13.99 0.84
C ALA A 386 -26.00 -13.87 1.73
N PRO A 387 -26.62 -12.68 1.87
CA PRO A 387 -26.37 -11.43 1.14
C PRO A 387 -25.37 -10.51 1.86
N TRP A 388 -24.34 -11.08 2.53
CA TRP A 388 -23.32 -10.37 3.28
C TRP A 388 -21.91 -10.69 2.77
#